data_AF-A0A2E4DBR2-F1
#
_entry.id   AF-A0A2E4DBR2-F1
#
_cell.length_a   1.000
_cell.length_b   1.000
_cell.length_c   1.000
_cell.angle_alpha   90.00
_cell.angle_beta   90.00
_cell.angle_gamma   90.00
#
_symmetry.space_group_name_H-M   'P 1'
#
loop_
_entity.id
_entity.type
_entity.pdbx_description
1 polymer ?
#
loop_
_entity_poly.entity_id
_entity_poly.type
_entity_poly.pdbx_seq_one_letter_code
_entity_poly.pdbx_strand_id
1 'polypeptide(L)'
;MIWRKTLKYPMLTVGIILFAIYLSDPKTKDFWNKFKTRFYPDRYTCTAITQRIKDKMPENWSIHCPENSFLLIRIQYQEVEGDTFPVSKVKMYRLLANSILELGKIANPETMEKVKNIKLSLYSNRLHILGQTDGAAIVKMRKEVYEYDIKEVTLRAEALAREQRFSSEAAREEFIENAAKKMREDKVQKNLKDFPRLLKSLVRTQEKIL
;
A
#
# COMPACT_ATOMS: atom_id res chain seq x y z
N MET A 1 -16.64 5.02 -57.05
CA MET A 1 -15.59 5.92 -57.61
C MET A 1 -14.23 5.84 -56.91
N ILE A 2 -14.10 5.27 -55.70
CA ILE A 2 -12.83 5.21 -54.94
C ILE A 2 -11.76 4.32 -55.62
N TRP A 3 -12.16 3.19 -56.20
CA TRP A 3 -11.28 2.19 -56.80
C TRP A 3 -10.42 2.68 -57.99
N ARG A 4 -10.85 3.71 -58.73
CA ARG A 4 -10.05 4.27 -59.83
C ARG A 4 -8.87 5.11 -59.35
N LYS A 5 -8.93 5.68 -58.14
CA LYS A 5 -7.84 6.48 -57.58
C LYS A 5 -6.78 5.62 -56.87
N THR A 6 -7.16 4.46 -56.33
CA THR A 6 -6.27 3.55 -55.58
C THR A 6 -5.23 2.85 -56.47
N LEU A 7 -5.50 2.70 -57.77
CA LEU A 7 -4.57 2.08 -58.74
C LEU A 7 -3.46 3.02 -59.24
N LYS A 8 -3.52 4.32 -58.93
CA LYS A 8 -2.49 5.29 -59.37
C LYS A 8 -1.16 5.10 -58.61
N TYR A 9 -1.21 4.53 -57.41
CA TYR A 9 -0.04 4.30 -56.55
C TYR A 9 -0.10 2.90 -55.91
N PRO A 10 0.09 1.81 -56.69
CA PRO A 10 -0.10 0.45 -56.19
C PRO A 10 0.81 0.12 -55.00
N MET A 11 2.07 0.59 -55.00
CA MET A 11 3.01 0.37 -53.90
C MET A 11 2.58 1.04 -52.59
N LEU A 12 2.02 2.25 -52.65
CA LEU A 12 1.50 2.94 -51.47
C LEU A 12 0.32 2.16 -50.87
N THR A 13 -0.58 1.69 -51.73
CA THR A 13 -1.75 0.89 -51.33
C THR A 13 -1.33 -0.41 -50.64
N VAL A 14 -0.34 -1.12 -51.19
CA VAL A 14 0.23 -2.34 -50.56
C VAL A 14 0.83 -2.01 -49.19
N GLY A 15 1.58 -0.92 -49.07
CA GLY A 15 2.14 -0.48 -47.80
C GLY A 15 1.09 -0.17 -46.72
N ILE A 16 0.00 0.51 -47.10
CA ILE A 16 -1.11 0.82 -46.19
C ILE A 16 -1.82 -0.47 -45.74
N ILE A 17 -2.02 -1.43 -46.64
CA ILE A 17 -2.66 -2.71 -46.30
C ILE A 17 -1.77 -3.51 -45.33
N LEU A 18 -0.46 -3.61 -45.59
CA LEU A 18 0.49 -4.26 -44.69
C LEU A 18 0.53 -3.58 -43.32
N PHE A 19 0.49 -2.24 -43.28
CA PHE A 19 0.43 -1.49 -42.03
C PHE A 19 -0.87 -1.72 -41.26
N ALA A 20 -2.02 -1.80 -41.95
CA ALA A 20 -3.30 -2.11 -41.33
C ALA A 20 -3.35 -3.53 -40.76
N ILE A 21 -2.76 -4.51 -41.45
CA ILE A 21 -2.59 -5.89 -40.95
C ILE A 21 -1.70 -5.89 -39.70
N TYR A 22 -0.57 -5.17 -39.75
CA TYR A 22 0.33 -5.04 -38.60
C TYR A 22 -0.35 -4.43 -37.36
N LEU A 23 -1.19 -3.40 -37.54
CA LEU A 23 -1.95 -2.79 -36.45
C LEU A 23 -3.09 -3.69 -35.92
N SER A 24 -3.60 -4.61 -36.74
CA SER A 24 -4.65 -5.55 -36.37
C SER A 24 -4.13 -6.77 -35.61
N ASP A 25 -2.81 -7.03 -35.62
CA ASP A 25 -2.20 -8.11 -34.86
C ASP A 25 -2.40 -7.85 -33.34
N PRO A 26 -2.97 -8.82 -32.58
CA PRO A 26 -3.15 -8.69 -31.14
C PRO A 26 -1.85 -8.38 -30.39
N LYS A 27 -0.70 -8.87 -30.88
CA LYS A 27 0.61 -8.58 -30.26
C LYS A 27 0.97 -7.10 -30.36
N THR A 28 0.68 -6.49 -31.50
CA THR A 28 0.91 -5.06 -31.73
C THR A 28 -0.02 -4.22 -30.85
N LYS A 29 -1.29 -4.62 -30.71
CA LYS A 29 -2.25 -3.96 -29.82
C LYS A 29 -1.77 -3.97 -28.36
N ASP A 30 -1.26 -5.10 -27.88
CA ASP A 30 -0.71 -5.20 -26.52
C ASP A 30 0.55 -4.34 -26.32
N PHE A 31 1.43 -4.31 -27.32
CA PHE A 31 2.59 -3.42 -27.31
C PHE A 31 2.16 -1.95 -27.23
N TRP A 32 1.22 -1.51 -28.07
CA TRP A 32 0.73 -0.13 -28.05
C TRP A 32 -0.01 0.20 -26.76
N ASN A 33 -0.72 -0.75 -26.16
CA ASN A 33 -1.34 -0.56 -24.85
C ASN A 33 -0.26 -0.32 -23.78
N LYS A 34 0.78 -1.14 -23.74
CA LYS A 34 1.94 -0.95 -22.84
C LYS A 34 2.69 0.36 -23.13
N PHE A 35 2.84 0.72 -24.39
CA PHE A 35 3.52 1.95 -24.78
C PHE A 35 2.70 3.20 -24.39
N LYS A 36 1.39 3.21 -24.67
CA LYS A 36 0.48 4.28 -24.29
C LYS A 36 0.45 4.50 -22.78
N THR A 37 0.54 3.43 -21.99
CA THR A 37 0.58 3.56 -20.52
C THR A 37 1.79 4.35 -20.01
N ARG A 38 2.89 4.43 -20.77
CA ARG A 38 4.05 5.27 -20.41
C ARG A 38 3.75 6.76 -20.45
N PHE A 39 2.84 7.21 -21.33
CA PHE A 39 2.51 8.63 -21.50
C PHE A 39 1.43 9.13 -20.54
N TYR A 40 0.76 8.22 -19.83
CA TYR A 40 -0.24 8.54 -18.83
C TYR A 40 0.17 7.96 -17.48
N PRO A 41 1.20 8.52 -16.82
CA PRO A 41 1.77 7.97 -15.59
C PRO A 41 0.73 7.84 -14.48
N ASP A 42 -0.26 8.72 -14.44
CA ASP A 42 -1.37 8.68 -13.48
C ASP A 42 -2.15 7.36 -13.56
N ARG A 43 -2.23 6.74 -14.75
CA ARG A 43 -2.91 5.44 -14.99
C ARG A 43 -2.15 4.23 -14.46
N TYR A 44 -0.85 4.36 -14.24
CA TYR A 44 0.01 3.25 -13.85
C TYR A 44 0.25 3.19 -12.34
N THR A 45 -0.10 4.24 -11.59
CA THR A 45 0.22 4.34 -10.17
C THR A 45 -0.40 3.20 -9.36
N CYS A 46 -1.70 2.93 -9.53
CA CYS A 46 -2.38 1.85 -8.80
C CYS A 46 -1.84 0.46 -9.19
N THR A 47 -1.60 0.22 -10.48
CA THR A 47 -1.07 -1.06 -10.99
C THR A 47 0.37 -1.31 -10.50
N ALA A 48 1.23 -0.28 -10.52
CA ALA A 48 2.59 -0.37 -10.03
C ALA A 48 2.64 -0.69 -8.53
N ILE A 49 1.78 -0.02 -7.76
CA ILE A 49 1.62 -0.28 -6.32
C ILE A 49 1.16 -1.72 -6.10
N THR A 50 0.15 -2.16 -6.84
CA THR A 50 -0.39 -3.52 -6.74
C THR A 50 0.67 -4.58 -7.05
N GLN A 51 1.44 -4.40 -8.13
CA GLN A 51 2.52 -5.33 -8.51
C GLN A 51 3.60 -5.44 -7.42
N ARG A 52 3.97 -4.33 -6.78
CA ARG A 52 4.99 -4.32 -5.71
C ARG A 52 4.49 -4.89 -4.39
N ILE A 53 3.21 -4.69 -4.09
CA ILE A 53 2.61 -5.14 -2.83
C ILE A 53 2.24 -6.62 -2.90
N LYS A 54 1.88 -7.14 -4.10
CA LYS A 54 1.37 -8.50 -4.29
C LYS A 54 2.22 -9.58 -3.61
N ASP A 55 3.54 -9.47 -3.68
CA ASP A 55 4.46 -10.50 -3.14
C ASP A 55 4.67 -10.39 -1.62
N LYS A 56 4.29 -9.26 -1.02
CA LYS A 56 4.48 -8.97 0.41
C LYS A 56 3.17 -8.94 1.20
N MET A 57 2.06 -9.08 0.50
CA MET A 57 0.72 -8.96 1.05
C MET A 57 0.29 -10.30 1.66
N PRO A 58 -0.43 -10.28 2.80
CA PRO A 58 -1.05 -11.48 3.35
C PRO A 58 -1.99 -12.15 2.33
N GLU A 59 -2.25 -13.45 2.48
CA GLU A 59 -3.11 -14.20 1.54
C GLU A 59 -4.60 -13.81 1.65
N ASN A 60 -5.05 -13.31 2.81
CA ASN A 60 -6.46 -12.97 3.09
C ASN A 60 -6.91 -11.61 2.52
N TRP A 61 -6.16 -11.11 1.55
CA TRP A 61 -6.10 -9.71 1.17
C TRP A 61 -6.23 -9.68 -0.36
N SER A 62 -7.16 -8.88 -0.89
CA SER A 62 -7.32 -8.71 -2.35
C SER A 62 -7.32 -7.25 -2.76
N ILE A 63 -6.48 -6.90 -3.73
CA ILE A 63 -6.38 -5.55 -4.30
C ILE A 63 -7.14 -5.48 -5.60
N HIS A 64 -7.99 -4.47 -5.74
CA HIS A 64 -8.62 -4.08 -6.99
C HIS A 64 -8.35 -2.61 -7.29
N CYS A 65 -7.97 -2.33 -8.53
CA CYS A 65 -7.76 -0.98 -9.05
C CYS A 65 -8.82 -0.71 -10.13
N PRO A 66 -10.06 -0.33 -9.76
CA PRO A 66 -11.10 0.01 -10.73
C PRO A 66 -10.75 1.29 -11.50
N GLU A 67 -10.05 2.23 -10.85
CA GLU A 67 -9.59 3.47 -11.45
C GLU A 67 -8.12 3.74 -11.10
N ASN A 68 -7.51 4.61 -11.90
CA ASN A 68 -6.09 4.95 -11.89
C ASN A 68 -5.55 5.49 -10.54
N SER A 69 -6.40 6.23 -9.82
CA SER A 69 -6.06 6.91 -8.56
C SER A 69 -6.80 6.33 -7.35
N PHE A 70 -7.46 5.19 -7.54
CA PHE A 70 -8.33 4.56 -6.56
C PHE A 70 -7.86 3.14 -6.26
N LEU A 71 -7.42 2.92 -5.02
CA LEU A 71 -6.99 1.61 -4.54
C LEU A 71 -8.08 1.02 -3.65
N LEU A 72 -8.68 -0.09 -4.06
CA LEU A 72 -9.62 -0.86 -3.23
C LEU A 72 -8.91 -2.08 -2.68
N ILE A 73 -8.82 -2.17 -1.35
CA ILE A 73 -8.27 -3.34 -0.66
C ILE A 73 -9.42 -4.01 0.06
N ARG A 74 -9.68 -5.27 -0.24
CA ARG A 74 -10.69 -6.07 0.45
C ARG A 74 -9.99 -7.07 1.36
N ILE A 75 -10.41 -7.09 2.62
CA ILE A 75 -9.84 -7.93 3.66
C ILE A 75 -10.97 -8.78 4.23
N GLN A 76 -10.80 -10.09 4.19
CA GLN A 76 -11.75 -11.02 4.80
C GLN A 76 -11.39 -11.22 6.27
N TYR A 77 -12.33 -10.87 7.15
CA TYR A 77 -12.19 -11.12 8.58
C TYR A 77 -12.73 -12.52 8.91
N GLN A 78 -11.87 -13.37 9.47
CA GLN A 78 -12.27 -14.66 10.01
C GLN A 78 -12.74 -14.46 11.45
N GLU A 79 -14.03 -14.71 11.69
CA GLU A 79 -14.62 -14.65 13.03
C GLU A 79 -14.07 -15.81 13.88
N VAL A 80 -13.68 -15.51 15.13
CA VAL A 80 -13.26 -16.53 16.08
C VAL A 80 -14.50 -17.06 16.79
N GLU A 81 -14.67 -18.38 16.81
CA GLU A 81 -15.79 -19.03 17.52
C GLU A 81 -15.78 -18.61 19.00
N GLY A 82 -16.94 -18.15 19.49
CA GLY A 82 -17.10 -17.68 20.88
C GLY A 82 -16.93 -16.17 21.08
N ASP A 83 -16.53 -15.40 20.07
CA ASP A 83 -16.50 -13.93 20.18
C ASP A 83 -17.92 -13.33 20.17
N THR A 84 -18.18 -12.42 21.11
CA THR A 84 -19.39 -11.59 21.05
C THR A 84 -19.28 -10.53 19.96
N PHE A 85 -20.42 -10.04 19.46
CA PHE A 85 -20.45 -8.99 18.43
C PHE A 85 -19.66 -7.72 18.80
N PRO A 86 -19.73 -7.18 20.03
CA PRO A 86 -18.93 -6.02 20.42
C PRO A 86 -17.41 -6.29 20.37
N VAL A 87 -16.99 -7.50 20.76
CA VAL A 87 -15.57 -7.88 20.76
C VAL A 87 -15.04 -8.03 19.35
N SER A 88 -15.78 -8.71 18.47
CA SER A 88 -15.42 -8.84 17.04
C SER A 88 -15.36 -7.48 16.35
N LYS A 89 -16.29 -6.55 16.64
CA LYS A 89 -16.23 -5.17 16.14
C LYS A 89 -14.92 -4.48 16.51
N VAL A 90 -14.50 -4.54 17.79
CA VAL A 90 -13.23 -3.94 18.24
C VAL A 90 -12.03 -4.61 17.56
N LYS A 91 -12.04 -5.95 17.41
CA LYS A 91 -10.99 -6.69 16.70
C LYS A 91 -10.91 -6.30 15.22
N MET A 92 -12.05 -6.14 14.54
CA MET A 92 -12.11 -5.69 13.14
C MET A 92 -11.54 -4.27 12.98
N TYR A 93 -11.86 -3.35 13.88
CA TYR A 93 -11.27 -2.01 13.87
C TYR A 93 -9.76 -2.03 14.09
N ARG A 94 -9.27 -2.86 15.01
CA ARG A 94 -7.85 -3.06 15.23
C ARG A 94 -7.18 -3.69 14.00
N LEU A 95 -7.85 -4.63 13.33
CA LEU A 95 -7.33 -5.21 12.09
C LEU A 95 -7.23 -4.16 11.00
N LEU A 96 -8.29 -3.35 10.78
CA LEU A 96 -8.30 -2.26 9.80
C LEU A 96 -7.13 -1.29 10.04
N ALA A 97 -6.94 -0.86 11.30
CA ALA A 97 -5.83 -0.03 11.74
C ALA A 97 -4.47 -0.61 11.36
N ASN A 98 -4.27 -1.89 11.70
CA ASN A 98 -3.03 -2.60 11.45
C ASN A 98 -2.77 -2.75 9.94
N SER A 99 -3.81 -3.04 9.17
CA SER A 99 -3.71 -3.17 7.72
C SER A 99 -3.32 -1.87 7.02
N ILE A 100 -3.80 -0.71 7.49
CA ILE A 100 -3.38 0.60 6.94
C ILE A 100 -1.89 0.84 7.23
N LEU A 101 -1.43 0.49 8.43
CA LEU A 101 -0.01 0.64 8.81
C LEU A 101 0.88 -0.31 8.01
N GLU A 102 0.47 -1.55 7.88
CA GLU A 102 1.17 -2.57 7.12
C GLU A 102 1.25 -2.19 5.63
N LEU A 103 0.15 -1.68 5.07
CA LEU A 103 0.13 -1.09 3.73
C LEU A 103 1.16 0.03 3.59
N GLY A 104 1.23 0.94 4.57
CA GLY A 104 2.22 2.02 4.59
C GLY A 104 3.67 1.53 4.64
N LYS A 105 3.94 0.42 5.35
CA LYS A 105 5.27 -0.20 5.44
C LYS A 105 5.68 -0.86 4.13
N ILE A 106 4.78 -1.61 3.51
CA ILE A 106 5.05 -2.40 2.30
C ILE A 106 5.13 -1.50 1.06
N ALA A 107 4.29 -0.46 1.00
CA ALA A 107 4.23 0.42 -0.15
C ALA A 107 5.45 1.34 -0.27
N ASN A 108 5.79 1.70 -1.52
CA ASN A 108 6.75 2.76 -1.80
C ASN A 108 6.07 4.12 -1.52
N PRO A 109 6.66 4.97 -0.66
CA PRO A 109 6.07 6.24 -0.24
C PRO A 109 5.84 7.20 -1.42
N GLU A 110 6.77 7.27 -2.38
CA GLU A 110 6.67 8.18 -3.53
C GLU A 110 5.49 7.86 -4.45
N THR A 111 5.20 6.56 -4.62
CA THR A 111 4.04 6.12 -5.40
C THR A 111 2.76 6.27 -4.59
N MET A 112 2.82 6.05 -3.28
CA MET A 112 1.64 6.10 -2.41
C MET A 112 1.12 7.53 -2.28
N GLU A 113 1.98 8.54 -2.16
CA GLU A 113 1.57 9.96 -2.11
C GLU A 113 0.70 10.41 -3.30
N LYS A 114 0.83 9.75 -4.46
CA LYS A 114 0.06 10.06 -5.68
C LYS A 114 -1.33 9.41 -5.70
N VAL A 115 -1.62 8.48 -4.80
CA VAL A 115 -2.92 7.81 -4.73
C VAL A 115 -3.91 8.69 -3.97
N LYS A 116 -4.91 9.20 -4.69
CA LYS A 116 -5.90 10.14 -4.13
C LYS A 116 -6.85 9.47 -3.15
N ASN A 117 -7.29 8.25 -3.46
CA ASN A 117 -8.31 7.56 -2.67
C ASN A 117 -7.91 6.11 -2.45
N ILE A 118 -7.85 5.72 -1.18
CA ILE A 118 -7.60 4.36 -0.74
C ILE A 118 -8.80 3.94 0.09
N LYS A 119 -9.51 2.91 -0.37
CA LYS A 119 -10.62 2.31 0.37
C LYS A 119 -10.21 0.92 0.83
N LEU A 120 -10.24 0.73 2.15
CA LEU A 120 -10.06 -0.56 2.80
C LEU A 120 -11.43 -1.07 3.21
N SER A 121 -11.79 -2.23 2.73
CA SER A 121 -13.09 -2.83 2.91
C SER A 121 -12.93 -4.13 3.67
N LEU A 122 -13.32 -4.11 4.94
CA LEU A 122 -13.24 -5.27 5.84
C LEU A 122 -14.60 -5.94 5.91
N TYR A 123 -14.68 -7.20 5.48
CA TYR A 123 -15.92 -7.96 5.44
C TYR A 123 -15.91 -9.08 6.48
N SER A 124 -16.97 -9.17 7.27
CA SER A 124 -17.36 -10.33 8.06
C SER A 124 -18.80 -10.72 7.72
N ASN A 125 -19.27 -11.86 8.25
CA ASN A 125 -20.65 -12.32 8.04
C ASN A 125 -21.69 -11.35 8.63
N ARG A 126 -21.32 -10.57 9.65
CA ARG A 126 -22.24 -9.72 10.42
C ARG A 126 -21.99 -8.22 10.25
N LEU A 127 -20.77 -7.84 9.88
CA LEU A 127 -20.37 -6.44 9.83
C LEU A 127 -19.52 -6.16 8.60
N HIS A 128 -19.83 -5.05 7.94
CA HIS A 128 -19.02 -4.49 6.87
C HIS A 128 -18.48 -3.12 7.28
N ILE A 129 -17.14 -3.00 7.35
CA ILE A 129 -16.45 -1.75 7.68
C ILE A 129 -15.74 -1.24 6.43
N LEU A 130 -16.06 -0.01 6.03
CA LEU A 130 -15.37 0.69 4.96
C LEU A 130 -14.52 1.82 5.56
N GLY A 131 -13.20 1.65 5.53
CA GLY A 131 -12.24 2.70 5.81
C GLY A 131 -11.86 3.42 4.53
N GLN A 132 -11.87 4.75 4.54
CA GLN A 132 -11.35 5.58 3.46
C GLN A 132 -10.25 6.49 3.97
N THR A 133 -9.15 6.53 3.23
CA THR A 133 -7.99 7.38 3.49
C THR A 133 -7.35 7.79 2.15
N ASP A 134 -6.37 8.67 2.19
CA ASP A 134 -5.57 9.13 1.06
C ASP A 134 -4.12 8.66 1.21
N GLY A 135 -3.42 8.53 0.09
CA GLY A 135 -2.05 8.02 0.10
C GLY A 135 -1.07 8.95 0.81
N ALA A 136 -1.28 10.27 0.74
CA ALA A 136 -0.47 11.25 1.45
C ALA A 136 -0.62 11.10 2.99
N ALA A 137 -1.84 10.88 3.50
CA ALA A 137 -2.06 10.57 4.91
C ALA A 137 -1.35 9.30 5.37
N ILE A 138 -1.37 8.22 4.57
CA ILE A 138 -0.65 6.99 4.91
C ILE A 138 0.86 7.23 5.02
N VAL A 139 1.43 8.00 4.10
CA VAL A 139 2.86 8.30 4.11
C VAL A 139 3.22 9.22 5.28
N LYS A 140 2.39 10.21 5.58
CA LYS A 140 2.55 11.04 6.78
C LYS A 140 2.49 10.19 8.06
N MET A 141 1.47 9.34 8.18
CA MET A 141 1.32 8.43 9.31
C MET A 141 2.56 7.53 9.45
N ARG A 142 3.08 6.96 8.36
CA ARG A 142 4.30 6.15 8.39
C ARG A 142 5.50 6.91 8.97
N LYS A 143 5.69 8.18 8.58
CA LYS A 143 6.77 9.03 9.11
C LYS A 143 6.60 9.26 10.61
N GLU A 144 5.40 9.61 11.04
CA GLU A 144 5.08 9.82 12.47
C GLU A 144 5.26 8.54 13.30
N VAL A 145 4.82 7.37 12.80
CA VAL A 145 5.05 6.07 13.46
C VAL A 145 6.54 5.82 13.64
N TYR A 146 7.32 6.03 12.58
CA TYR A 146 8.75 5.76 12.58
C TYR A 146 9.49 6.66 13.56
N GLU A 147 9.14 7.95 13.62
CA GLU A 147 9.70 8.89 14.60
C GLU A 147 9.35 8.50 16.04
N TYR A 148 8.10 8.08 16.28
CA TYR A 148 7.68 7.61 17.60
C TYR A 148 8.45 6.35 18.03
N ASP A 149 8.57 5.38 17.13
CA ASP A 149 9.31 4.13 17.39
C ASP A 149 10.79 4.39 17.69
N ILE A 150 11.43 5.31 16.96
CA ILE A 150 12.81 5.72 17.23
C ILE A 150 12.92 6.33 18.62
N LYS A 151 12.07 7.30 18.97
CA LYS A 151 12.11 7.97 20.27
C LYS A 151 11.93 6.97 21.42
N GLU A 152 10.98 6.05 21.30
CA GLU A 152 10.73 5.04 22.32
C GLU A 152 11.93 4.09 22.50
N VAL A 153 12.53 3.63 21.41
CA VAL A 153 13.70 2.75 21.46
C VAL A 153 14.90 3.47 22.05
N THR A 154 15.16 4.71 21.65
CA THR A 154 16.26 5.52 22.20
C THR A 154 16.08 5.76 23.70
N LEU A 155 14.88 6.11 24.15
CA LEU A 155 14.58 6.30 25.58
C LEU A 155 14.80 5.01 26.40
N ARG A 156 14.44 3.85 25.85
CA ARG A 156 14.69 2.55 26.50
C ARG A 156 16.18 2.20 26.54
N ALA A 157 16.90 2.45 25.47
CA ALA A 157 18.35 2.23 25.41
C ALA A 157 19.08 3.15 26.40
N GLU A 158 18.67 4.41 26.51
CA GLU A 158 19.21 5.35 27.50
C GLU A 158 18.91 4.92 28.93
N ALA A 159 17.72 4.38 29.21
CA ALA A 159 17.36 3.86 30.53
C ALA A 159 18.26 2.68 30.92
N LEU A 160 18.49 1.73 30.01
CA LEU A 160 19.42 0.61 30.24
C LEU A 160 20.86 1.09 30.43
N ALA A 161 21.27 2.11 29.68
CA ALA A 161 22.60 2.69 29.80
C ALA A 161 22.81 3.42 31.15
N ARG A 162 21.74 3.87 31.83
CA ARG A 162 21.85 4.46 33.18
C ARG A 162 22.09 3.41 34.26
N GLU A 163 21.65 2.17 34.04
CA GLU A 163 21.84 1.06 34.99
C GLU A 163 23.27 0.50 34.92
N GLN A 164 23.94 0.63 33.77
CA GLN A 164 25.32 0.18 33.59
C GLN A 164 26.32 1.30 33.95
N ARG A 165 27.40 0.94 34.65
CA ARG A 165 28.51 1.87 34.90
C ARG A 165 29.47 1.83 33.72
N PHE A 166 29.49 2.90 32.94
CA PHE A 166 30.46 3.09 31.86
C PHE A 166 31.67 3.89 32.36
N SER A 167 32.86 3.53 31.87
CA SER A 167 34.11 4.22 32.18
C SER A 167 34.30 5.53 31.41
N SER A 168 33.57 5.72 30.31
CA SER A 168 33.60 6.93 29.48
C SER A 168 32.25 7.21 28.82
N GLU A 169 32.00 8.47 28.46
CA GLU A 169 30.79 8.88 27.71
C GLU A 169 30.74 8.24 26.31
N ALA A 170 31.88 8.11 25.64
CA ALA A 170 31.96 7.45 24.34
C ALA A 170 31.50 5.98 24.39
N ALA A 171 31.89 5.23 25.44
CA ALA A 171 31.43 3.85 25.62
C ALA A 171 29.92 3.75 25.89
N ARG A 172 29.35 4.78 26.55
CA ARG A 172 27.91 4.88 26.79
C ARG A 172 27.15 5.16 25.49
N GLU A 173 27.64 6.05 24.65
CA GLU A 173 27.01 6.36 23.36
C GLU A 173 27.04 5.16 22.40
N GLU A 174 28.19 4.48 22.30
CA GLU A 174 28.33 3.25 21.50
C GLU A 174 27.38 2.14 22.00
N PHE A 175 27.23 1.99 23.33
CA PHE A 175 26.27 1.05 23.90
C PHE A 175 24.82 1.42 23.56
N ILE A 176 24.45 2.71 23.64
CA ILE A 176 23.10 3.18 23.29
C ILE A 176 22.80 2.91 21.82
N GLU A 177 23.73 3.19 20.91
CA GLU A 177 23.54 2.95 19.47
C GLU A 177 23.37 1.46 19.17
N ASN A 178 24.23 0.61 19.73
CA ASN A 178 24.15 -0.84 19.56
C ASN A 178 22.88 -1.44 20.19
N ALA A 179 22.50 -0.98 21.38
CA ALA A 179 21.26 -1.40 22.04
C ALA A 179 20.02 -0.96 21.24
N ALA A 180 20.01 0.28 20.74
CA ALA A 180 18.93 0.78 19.89
C ALA A 180 18.84 0.01 18.57
N LYS A 181 19.98 -0.32 17.94
CA LYS A 181 20.02 -1.15 16.73
C LYS A 181 19.45 -2.55 16.99
N LYS A 182 19.89 -3.20 18.06
CA LYS A 182 19.39 -4.53 18.47
C LYS A 182 17.89 -4.50 18.78
N MET A 183 17.43 -3.51 19.53
CA MET A 183 16.00 -3.35 19.83
C MET A 183 15.15 -3.05 18.60
N ARG A 184 15.67 -2.35 17.58
CA ARG A 184 14.97 -2.16 16.30
C ARG A 184 14.81 -3.48 15.56
N GLU A 185 15.85 -4.30 15.51
CA GLU A 185 15.82 -5.64 14.91
C GLU A 185 14.79 -6.54 15.62
N ASP A 186 14.75 -6.50 16.97
CA ASP A 186 13.78 -7.25 17.77
C ASP A 186 12.34 -6.72 17.64
N LYS A 187 12.14 -5.39 17.57
CA LYS A 187 10.81 -4.76 17.41
C LYS A 187 10.20 -5.00 16.04
N VAL A 188 10.99 -5.19 14.98
CA VAL A 188 10.48 -5.57 13.66
C VAL A 188 9.61 -6.85 13.74
N GLN A 189 9.84 -7.69 14.76
CA GLN A 189 9.04 -8.90 15.01
C GLN A 189 7.91 -8.71 16.04
N LYS A 190 7.88 -7.62 16.82
CA LYS A 190 6.99 -7.49 18.00
C LYS A 190 6.29 -6.13 18.06
N ASN A 191 5.00 -6.19 17.71
CA ASN A 191 3.88 -5.31 18.09
C ASN A 191 3.44 -4.17 17.15
N LEU A 192 2.14 -4.24 16.85
CA LEU A 192 1.20 -3.11 16.84
C LEU A 192 0.18 -3.35 17.97
N LYS A 193 0.33 -2.69 19.13
CA LYS A 193 -0.70 -2.72 20.19
C LYS A 193 -1.25 -1.35 20.60
N ASP A 194 -0.52 -0.25 20.41
CA ASP A 194 -0.90 1.07 20.97
C ASP A 194 -1.33 2.15 19.97
N PHE A 195 -1.59 1.78 18.71
CA PHE A 195 -1.90 2.72 17.64
C PHE A 195 -3.32 3.33 17.51
N PRO A 196 -4.38 2.99 18.27
CA PRO A 196 -5.75 3.46 17.98
C PRO A 196 -5.97 4.98 18.00
N ARG A 197 -5.11 5.80 18.64
CA ARG A 197 -5.34 7.24 18.78
C ARG A 197 -5.07 8.05 17.50
N LEU A 198 -4.08 7.68 16.69
CA LEU A 198 -3.66 8.44 15.50
C LEU A 198 -4.58 8.21 14.29
N LEU A 199 -5.27 7.07 14.24
CA LEU A 199 -6.14 6.72 13.11
C LEU A 199 -7.44 7.51 13.09
N LYS A 200 -7.92 8.01 14.24
CA LYS A 200 -9.18 8.75 14.33
C LYS A 200 -9.21 10.04 13.51
N SER A 201 -8.06 10.69 13.29
CA SER A 201 -7.99 11.92 12.51
C SER A 201 -7.79 11.69 11.01
N LEU A 202 -7.29 10.51 10.61
CA LEU A 202 -6.83 10.25 9.24
C LEU A 202 -7.76 9.33 8.43
N VAL A 203 -8.65 8.60 9.11
CA VAL A 203 -9.50 7.60 8.44
C VAL A 203 -10.96 7.98 8.64
N ARG A 204 -11.65 8.20 7.53
CA ARG A 204 -13.12 8.25 7.53
C ARG A 204 -13.64 6.83 7.48
N THR A 205 -14.34 6.41 8.52
CA THR A 205 -14.94 5.08 8.62
C THR A 205 -16.44 5.17 8.40
N GLN A 206 -16.97 4.35 7.49
CA GLN A 206 -18.40 4.12 7.33
C GLN A 206 -18.70 2.69 7.78
N GLU A 207 -19.69 2.55 8.65
CA GLU A 207 -20.19 1.27 9.11
C GLU A 207 -21.51 0.93 8.40
N LYS A 208 -21.63 -0.30 7.90
CA LYS A 208 -22.90 -0.87 7.48
C LYS A 208 -23.10 -2.19 8.20
N ILE A 209 -24.15 -2.25 9.02
CA ILE A 209 -24.61 -3.49 9.63
C ILE A 209 -25.43 -4.22 8.56
N LEU A 210 -25.12 -5.50 8.33
CA LEU A 210 -25.77 -6.34 7.33
C LEU A 210 -26.96 -7.09 7.94
#